data_AF-A0A060CP36-F1
#
_entry.id   AF-A0A060CP36-F1
#
_cell.length_a   1.000
_cell.length_b   1.000
_cell.length_c   1.000
_cell.angle_alpha   90.00
_cell.angle_beta   90.00
_cell.angle_gamma   90.00
#
_symmetry.space_group_name_H-M   'P 1'
#
loop_
_entity.id
_entity.type
_entity.pdbx_description
1 polymer ?
#
loop_
_entity_poly.entity_id
_entity_poly.type
_entity_poly.pdbx_seq_one_letter_code
_entity_poly.pdbx_strand_id
1 'polypeptide(L)' 'MKHGIDISEWQGKINFQLVKTSGIDFVIIRAGYGKLLTQKDKCFEVNYQQARAAGLSLGAYWYSYAK' A
#
# COMPACT_ATOMS: atom_id res chain seq x y z
N MET A 1 10.55 17.11 -6.55
CA MET A 1 10.25 16.44 -5.27
C MET A 1 9.32 15.28 -5.58
N LYS A 2 9.42 14.13 -4.90
CA LYS A 2 8.47 13.02 -5.10
C LYS A 2 7.42 13.04 -4.00
N HIS A 3 6.15 12.86 -4.36
CA HIS A 3 5.02 12.81 -3.44
C HIS A 3 4.50 11.38 -3.32
N GLY A 4 4.24 10.94 -2.09
CA GLY A 4 3.81 9.57 -1.83
C GLY A 4 2.80 9.48 -0.69
N ILE A 5 2.09 8.36 -0.67
CA ILE A 5 1.16 7.96 0.39
C ILE A 5 1.51 6.57 0.89
N ASP A 6 1.13 6.26 2.13
CA ASP A 6 1.12 4.89 2.64
C ASP A 6 -0.32 4.39 2.87
N ILE A 7 -0.55 3.11 2.61
CA ILE A 7 -1.88 2.51 2.66
C ILE A 7 -1.86 1.10 3.25
N SER A 8 -3.02 0.65 3.67
CA SER A 8 -3.32 -0.66 4.27
C SER A 8 -4.79 -1.03 3.98
N GLU A 9 -5.29 -2.09 4.60
CA GLU A 9 -6.73 -2.41 4.57
C GLU A 9 -7.63 -1.27 5.07
N TRP A 10 -7.11 -0.36 5.92
CA TRP A 10 -7.89 0.70 6.56
C TRP A 10 -8.37 1.80 5.60
N GLN A 11 -7.77 1.93 4.42
CA GLN A 11 -8.22 2.87 3.38
C GLN A 11 -9.39 2.32 2.56
N GLY A 12 -9.75 1.05 2.74
CA GLY A 12 -10.82 0.41 1.96
C GLY A 12 -10.50 0.33 0.46
N LYS A 13 -11.52 0.50 -0.38
CA LYS A 13 -11.36 0.46 -1.85
C LYS A 13 -10.78 1.78 -2.35
N ILE A 14 -9.62 1.72 -2.99
CA ILE A 14 -8.91 2.88 -3.52
C ILE A 14 -9.04 2.93 -5.04
N ASN A 15 -9.24 4.13 -5.60
CA ASN A 15 -9.12 4.37 -7.03
C ASN A 15 -7.70 4.85 -7.36
N PHE A 16 -6.82 3.92 -7.72
CA PHE A 16 -5.40 4.24 -8.00
C PHE A 16 -5.18 5.11 -9.24
N GLN A 17 -6.12 5.13 -10.17
CA GLN A 17 -6.04 6.05 -11.31
C GLN A 17 -6.20 7.49 -10.84
N LEU A 18 -7.17 7.75 -9.94
CA LEU A 18 -7.34 9.07 -9.34
C LEU A 18 -6.12 9.47 -8.50
N VAL A 19 -5.56 8.54 -7.72
CA VAL A 19 -4.32 8.75 -6.95
C VAL A 19 -3.17 9.17 -7.87
N LYS A 20 -2.98 8.49 -9.01
CA LYS A 20 -1.94 8.87 -9.97
C LYS A 20 -2.18 10.27 -10.54
N THR A 21 -3.42 10.57 -10.95
CA THR A 21 -3.76 11.89 -11.53
C THR A 21 -3.73 13.03 -10.52
N SER A 22 -3.82 12.74 -9.21
CA SER A 22 -3.70 13.75 -8.15
C SER A 22 -2.26 14.12 -7.81
N GLY A 23 -1.28 13.67 -8.61
CA GLY A 23 0.13 14.02 -8.43
C GLY A 23 0.91 13.11 -7.48
N ILE A 24 0.41 11.92 -7.17
CA ILE A 24 1.15 10.93 -6.37
C ILE A 24 2.12 10.14 -7.27
N ASP A 25 3.38 10.05 -6.85
CA ASP A 25 4.45 9.36 -7.57
C ASP A 25 4.63 7.92 -7.10
N PHE A 26 4.40 7.65 -5.81
CA PHE A 26 4.62 6.34 -5.21
C PHE A 26 3.64 6.02 -4.07
N VAL A 27 3.47 4.73 -3.81
CA VAL A 27 2.65 4.20 -2.73
C VAL A 27 3.44 3.16 -1.95
N ILE A 28 3.45 3.25 -0.62
CA ILE A 28 3.98 2.21 0.27
C ILE A 28 2.81 1.43 0.88
N ILE A 29 2.77 0.12 0.67
CA ILE A 29 1.62 -0.72 1.03
C ILE A 29 1.98 -1.60 2.23
N ARG A 30 1.13 -1.63 3.26
CA ARG A 30 1.31 -2.56 4.38
C ARG A 30 1.18 -3.99 3.90
N ALA A 31 2.25 -4.77 4.03
CA ALA A 31 2.24 -6.22 3.76
C ALA A 31 1.63 -7.02 4.92
N GLY A 32 1.80 -6.53 6.14
CA GLY A 32 1.29 -7.16 7.34
C GLY A 32 1.76 -6.46 8.61
N TYR A 33 1.45 -7.06 9.74
CA TYR A 33 1.76 -6.53 11.06
C TYR A 33 2.11 -7.65 12.06
N GLY A 34 2.75 -7.31 13.16
CA GLY A 34 3.12 -8.28 14.19
C GLY A 34 4.09 -9.34 13.69
N LYS A 35 3.81 -10.61 14.00
CA LYS A 35 4.74 -11.74 13.78
C LYS A 35 4.08 -13.04 13.31
N LEU A 36 2.74 -13.09 13.24
CA LEU A 36 2.00 -14.29 12.86
C LEU A 36 1.66 -14.27 11.37
N LEU A 37 1.62 -15.44 10.74
CA LEU A 37 1.23 -15.57 9.33
C LEU A 37 -0.19 -15.04 9.05
N THR A 38 -1.08 -15.12 10.05
CA THR A 38 -2.46 -14.62 9.97
C THR A 38 -2.55 -13.09 9.95
N GLN A 39 -1.46 -12.38 10.24
CA GLN A 39 -1.42 -10.92 10.31
C GLN A 39 -0.94 -10.28 8.99
N LYS A 40 -1.11 -10.98 7.89
CA LYS A 40 -1.01 -10.41 6.55
C LYS A 40 -2.14 -9.40 6.33
N ASP A 41 -1.82 -8.24 5.76
CA ASP A 41 -2.84 -7.26 5.40
C ASP A 41 -3.71 -7.82 4.26
N LYS A 42 -5.02 -7.87 4.47
CA LYS A 42 -5.96 -8.52 3.56
C LYS A 42 -6.05 -7.84 2.19
N CYS A 43 -5.65 -6.58 2.10
CA CYS A 43 -5.72 -5.79 0.88
C CYS A 43 -4.37 -5.70 0.14
N PHE A 44 -3.29 -6.30 0.67
CA PHE A 44 -1.94 -6.12 0.12
C PHE A 44 -1.84 -6.46 -1.38
N GLU A 45 -2.25 -7.67 -1.80
CA GLU A 45 -2.15 -8.08 -3.20
C GLU A 45 -3.00 -7.21 -4.13
N VAL A 46 -4.23 -6.89 -3.71
CA VAL A 46 -5.17 -6.10 -4.51
C VAL A 46 -4.64 -4.68 -4.70
N ASN A 47 -4.17 -4.05 -3.61
CA ASN A 47 -3.58 -2.73 -3.66
C ASN A 47 -2.30 -2.72 -4.49
N TYR A 48 -1.44 -3.73 -4.34
CA TYR A 48 -0.21 -3.85 -5.12
C TYR A 48 -0.49 -3.97 -6.61
N GLN A 49 -1.40 -4.87 -7.01
CA GLN A 49 -1.76 -5.07 -8.41
C GLN A 49 -2.38 -3.82 -9.03
N GLN A 50 -3.32 -3.17 -8.35
CA GLN A 50 -3.98 -1.98 -8.87
C GLN A 50 -3.05 -0.76 -8.93
N ALA A 51 -2.22 -0.55 -7.91
CA ALA A 51 -1.23 0.53 -7.90
C ALA A 51 -0.17 0.34 -9.00
N ARG A 52 0.27 -0.92 -9.21
CA ARG A 52 1.18 -1.26 -10.33
C ARG A 52 0.54 -0.96 -11.68
N ALA A 53 -0.72 -1.37 -11.87
CA ALA A 53 -1.46 -1.13 -13.10
C ALA A 53 -1.67 0.38 -13.38
N ALA A 54 -1.80 1.19 -12.33
CA ALA A 54 -1.89 2.65 -12.42
C ALA A 54 -0.53 3.36 -12.67
N GLY A 55 0.58 2.61 -12.78
CA GLY A 55 1.91 3.18 -13.04
C GLY A 55 2.51 3.95 -11.84
N LEU A 56 2.16 3.56 -10.62
CA LEU A 56 2.76 4.10 -9.39
C LEU A 56 4.03 3.31 -9.05
N SER A 57 5.05 4.00 -8.52
CA SER A 57 6.19 3.32 -7.89
C SER A 57 5.73 2.70 -6.56
N LEU A 58 6.26 1.53 -6.21
CA LEU A 58 5.72 0.73 -5.10
C LEU A 58 6.78 0.47 -4.04
N GLY A 59 6.38 0.60 -2.79
CA GLY A 59 7.08 0.07 -1.62
C GLY A 59 6.17 -0.84 -0.82
N ALA A 60 6.76 -1.63 0.06
CA ALA A 60 6.01 -2.41 1.05
C ALA A 60 6.58 -2.15 2.45
N TYR A 61 5.73 -2.19 3.47
CA TYR A 61 6.16 -2.12 4.87
C TYR A 61 5.54 -3.23 5.71
N TRP A 62 6.22 -3.59 6.80
CA TRP A 62 5.73 -4.51 7.81
C TRP A 62 5.67 -3.81 9.17
N TYR A 63 4.50 -3.73 9.79
CA TYR A 63 4.34 -3.06 11.07
C TYR A 63 4.81 -3.99 12.21
N SER A 64 5.93 -3.67 12.84
CA SER A 64 6.52 -4.51 13.88
C SER A 64 5.81 -4.35 15.24
N TYR A 65 5.65 -5.46 15.97
CA TYR A 65 5.29 -5.47 17.40
C TYR A 65 6.53 -5.76 18.27
N ALA A 66 7.72 -5.38 17.81
CA ALA A 66 8.97 -5.55 18.55
C ALA A 66 8.80 -5.10 20.00
N LYS A 67 9.42 -5.87 20.91
CA LYS A 67 9.53 -5.56 22.32
C LYS A 67 10.90 -5.00 22.61
#